data_AF-A0A3N5MP42-F1
#
_entry.id   AF-A0A3N5MP42-F1
#
_cell.length_a   1.000
_cell.length_b   1.000
_cell.length_c   1.000
_cell.angle_alpha   90.00
_cell.angle_beta   90.00
_cell.angle_gamma   90.00
#
_symmetry.space_group_name_H-M   'P 1'
#
loop_
_entity.id
_entity.type
_entity.pdbx_description
1 polymer ?
#
loop_
_entity_poly.entity_id
_entity_poly.type
_entity_poly.pdbx_seq_one_letter_code
_entity_poly.pdbx_strand_id
1 'polypeptide(L)'
;MKKSSLLRQFKWKIFLLRILVHAIALGLTVLIIPEIYFINFSILNLLLVTLVLGVVNALLRPILQLLTFRVLFVSFGLIIVAINTLILYLLAFLVPERFAVDSLLWAFMGGFLVGILGNFLENLFGITLPILPDEAKELRKQIAEQDVSLIEAWIQERIASRKQAQAVK
;
A
#
# COMPACT_ATOMS: atom_id res chain seq x y z
N MET A 1 -1.06 3.32 36.01
CA MET A 1 -2.05 2.97 34.97
C MET A 1 -1.52 3.39 33.60
N LYS A 2 -1.04 2.43 32.79
CA LYS A 2 -0.37 2.65 31.49
C LYS A 2 -1.44 2.95 30.44
N LYS A 3 -1.64 4.24 30.12
CA LYS A 3 -2.70 4.71 29.22
C LYS A 3 -2.42 4.26 27.78
N SER A 4 -3.12 3.21 27.35
CA SER A 4 -3.51 2.85 25.97
C SER A 4 -2.66 3.46 24.84
N SER A 5 -1.47 2.89 24.61
CA SER A 5 -0.63 3.10 23.41
C SER A 5 -1.10 2.25 22.22
N LEU A 6 -2.39 1.92 22.13
CA LEU A 6 -2.93 1.00 21.12
C LEU A 6 -3.54 1.72 19.91
N LEU A 7 -3.95 2.98 20.04
CA LEU A 7 -4.64 3.72 18.96
C LEU A 7 -3.71 4.54 18.05
N ARG A 8 -2.42 4.66 18.39
CA ARG A 8 -1.45 5.50 17.65
C ARG A 8 -0.68 4.76 16.53
N GLN A 9 -0.99 3.49 16.31
CA GLN A 9 -0.35 2.66 15.28
C GLN A 9 -1.19 2.51 14.01
N PHE A 10 -2.46 2.92 14.03
CA PHE A 10 -3.28 2.91 12.83
C PHE A 10 -2.71 3.95 11.84
N LYS A 11 -2.11 3.46 10.75
CA LYS A 11 -1.66 4.30 9.65
C LYS A 11 -2.87 4.72 8.80
N TRP A 12 -3.80 5.49 9.40
CA TRP A 12 -5.05 5.95 8.76
C TRP A 12 -4.80 6.60 7.39
N LYS A 13 -3.70 7.38 7.27
CA LYS A 13 -3.27 8.01 6.02
C LYS A 13 -3.02 6.99 4.90
N ILE A 14 -2.38 5.86 5.23
CA ILE A 14 -2.09 4.79 4.25
C ILE A 14 -3.38 4.03 3.88
N PHE A 15 -4.28 3.83 4.84
CA PHE A 15 -5.58 3.23 4.58
C PHE A 15 -6.42 4.08 3.62
N LEU A 16 -6.51 5.39 3.87
CA LEU A 16 -7.18 6.35 2.99
C LEU A 16 -6.54 6.37 1.59
N LEU A 17 -5.22 6.37 1.52
CA LEU A 17 -4.49 6.34 0.24
C LEU A 17 -4.76 5.04 -0.55
N ARG A 18 -4.81 3.89 0.12
CA ARG A 18 -5.19 2.61 -0.52
C ARG A 18 -6.60 2.64 -1.09
N ILE A 19 -7.57 3.18 -0.34
CA ILE A 19 -8.94 3.35 -0.84
C ILE A 19 -8.94 4.22 -2.10
N LEU A 20 -8.24 5.36 -2.05
CA LEU A 20 -8.16 6.28 -3.19
C LEU A 20 -7.50 5.62 -4.41
N VAL A 21 -6.41 4.89 -4.21
CA VAL A 21 -5.72 4.14 -5.27
C VAL A 21 -6.64 3.10 -5.91
N HIS A 22 -7.35 2.30 -5.11
CA HIS A 22 -8.30 1.32 -5.64
C HIS A 22 -9.50 1.96 -6.34
N ALA A 23 -9.96 3.13 -5.88
CA ALA A 23 -10.99 3.90 -6.55
C ALA A 23 -10.51 4.43 -7.92
N ILE A 24 -9.28 4.93 -8.01
CA ILE A 24 -8.66 5.34 -9.28
C ILE A 24 -8.52 4.14 -10.22
N ALA A 25 -8.07 2.99 -9.72
CA ALA A 25 -7.96 1.77 -10.50
C ALA A 25 -9.31 1.33 -11.09
N LEU A 26 -10.41 1.44 -10.32
CA LEU A 26 -11.75 1.20 -10.83
C LEU A 26 -12.14 2.22 -11.91
N GLY A 27 -11.94 3.52 -11.64
CA GLY A 27 -12.25 4.57 -12.60
C GLY A 27 -11.53 4.37 -13.94
N LEU A 28 -10.24 4.01 -13.89
CA LEU A 28 -9.47 3.67 -15.10
C LEU A 28 -10.01 2.40 -15.78
N THR A 29 -10.43 1.39 -15.02
CA THR A 29 -11.01 0.17 -15.58
C THR A 29 -12.31 0.45 -16.34
N VAL A 30 -13.17 1.31 -15.80
CA VAL A 30 -14.40 1.77 -16.44
C VAL A 30 -14.13 2.51 -17.76
N LEU A 31 -13.02 3.25 -17.84
CA LEU A 31 -12.63 3.92 -19.09
C LEU A 31 -12.11 2.95 -20.15
N ILE A 32 -11.54 1.81 -19.74
CA ILE A 32 -10.96 0.81 -20.65
C ILE A 32 -12.02 -0.19 -21.11
N ILE A 33 -12.92 -0.61 -20.21
CA ILE A 33 -13.98 -1.58 -20.51
C ILE A 33 -15.30 -0.83 -20.69
N PRO A 34 -15.81 -0.70 -21.93
CA PRO A 34 -17.02 0.07 -22.20
C PRO A 34 -18.30 -0.53 -21.57
N GLU A 35 -18.27 -1.82 -21.27
CA GLU A 35 -19.39 -2.61 -20.71
C GLU A 35 -19.45 -2.56 -19.17
N ILE A 36 -18.58 -1.73 -18.58
CA ILE A 36 -18.65 -1.32 -17.18
C ILE A 36 -18.74 0.20 -17.21
N TYR A 37 -19.88 0.77 -16.84
CA TYR A 37 -20.09 2.20 -16.96
C TYR A 37 -20.81 2.79 -15.75
N PHE A 38 -20.60 4.11 -15.56
CA PHE A 38 -21.34 4.88 -14.57
C PHE A 38 -22.63 5.42 -15.19
N ILE A 39 -23.74 5.16 -14.53
CA ILE A 39 -25.04 5.71 -14.92
C ILE A 39 -25.10 7.14 -14.40
N ASN A 40 -25.25 8.10 -15.30
CA ASN A 40 -25.29 9.55 -15.03
C ASN A 40 -24.01 10.08 -14.35
N PHE A 41 -23.05 10.52 -15.17
CA PHE A 41 -21.80 11.10 -14.66
C PHE A 41 -22.06 12.42 -13.94
N SER A 42 -22.06 12.36 -12.60
CA SER A 42 -22.19 13.52 -11.72
C SER A 42 -21.18 13.39 -10.59
N ILE A 43 -20.63 14.53 -10.15
CA ILE A 43 -19.65 14.60 -9.06
C ILE A 43 -20.21 13.96 -7.77
N LEU A 44 -21.51 14.13 -7.50
CA LEU A 44 -22.18 13.49 -6.36
C LEU A 44 -22.26 11.97 -6.50
N ASN A 45 -22.52 11.47 -7.72
CA ASN A 45 -22.57 10.04 -7.98
C ASN A 45 -21.19 9.42 -7.84
N LEU A 46 -20.15 10.08 -8.36
CA LEU A 46 -18.76 9.64 -8.21
C LEU A 46 -18.36 9.54 -6.74
N LEU A 47 -18.67 10.57 -5.95
CA LEU A 47 -18.38 10.59 -4.51
C LEU A 47 -19.08 9.43 -3.77
N LEU A 48 -20.36 9.19 -4.05
CA LEU A 48 -21.10 8.11 -3.41
C LEU A 48 -20.61 6.72 -3.84
N VAL A 49 -20.34 6.53 -5.14
CA VAL A 49 -19.85 5.23 -5.64
C VAL A 49 -18.47 4.93 -5.07
N THR A 50 -17.55 5.90 -5.05
CA THR A 50 -16.22 5.74 -4.46
C THR A 50 -16.27 5.53 -2.95
N LEU A 51 -17.19 6.17 -2.24
CA LEU A 51 -17.42 5.93 -0.81
C LEU A 51 -17.90 4.49 -0.55
N VAL A 52 -18.92 4.03 -1.28
CA VAL A 52 -19.44 2.66 -1.18
C VAL A 52 -18.34 1.65 -1.52
N LEU A 53 -17.61 1.86 -2.61
CA LEU A 53 -16.48 1.02 -3.00
C LEU A 53 -15.41 0.95 -1.90
N GLY A 54 -15.08 2.09 -1.29
CA GLY A 54 -14.12 2.15 -0.18
C GLY A 54 -14.55 1.32 1.02
N VAL A 55 -15.83 1.40 1.41
CA VAL A 55 -16.41 0.60 2.49
C VAL A 55 -16.43 -0.88 2.14
N VAL A 56 -16.89 -1.23 0.93
CA VAL A 56 -16.95 -2.59 0.43
C VAL A 56 -15.55 -3.21 0.39
N ASN A 57 -14.55 -2.51 -0.14
CA ASN A 57 -13.17 -2.99 -0.15
C ASN A 57 -12.57 -3.15 1.25
N ALA A 58 -12.88 -2.23 2.17
CA ALA A 58 -12.39 -2.29 3.53
C ALA A 58 -12.94 -3.50 4.32
N LEU A 59 -14.19 -3.89 4.04
CA LEU A 59 -14.85 -4.99 4.76
C LEU A 59 -14.69 -6.33 4.05
N LEU A 60 -14.97 -6.39 2.75
CA LEU A 60 -15.03 -7.65 2.02
C LEU A 60 -13.67 -8.20 1.67
N ARG A 61 -12.71 -7.35 1.27
CA ARG A 61 -11.40 -7.85 0.85
C ARG A 61 -10.73 -8.68 1.95
N PRO A 62 -10.68 -8.24 3.23
CA PRO A 62 -10.15 -9.06 4.32
C PRO A 62 -10.93 -10.36 4.55
N ILE A 63 -12.26 -10.31 4.54
CA ILE A 63 -13.12 -11.48 4.79
C ILE A 63 -12.93 -12.52 3.66
N LEU A 64 -13.00 -12.07 2.41
CA LEU A 64 -12.85 -12.92 1.24
C LEU A 64 -11.45 -13.52 1.16
N GLN A 65 -10.40 -12.73 1.42
CA GLN A 65 -9.02 -13.23 1.47
C GLN A 65 -8.82 -14.25 2.57
N LEU A 66 -9.42 -14.05 3.76
CA LEU A 66 -9.36 -15.02 4.84
C LEU A 66 -10.02 -16.34 4.45
N LEU A 67 -11.22 -16.27 3.86
CA LEU A 67 -11.97 -17.45 3.42
C LEU A 67 -11.26 -18.21 2.29
N THR A 68 -10.62 -17.48 1.38
CA THR A 68 -9.93 -18.05 0.21
C THR A 68 -8.44 -18.28 0.42
N PHE A 69 -7.90 -18.04 1.61
CA PHE A 69 -6.47 -18.17 1.90
C PHE A 69 -5.90 -19.54 1.53
N ARG A 70 -6.66 -20.62 1.78
CA ARG A 70 -6.26 -21.98 1.40
C ARG A 70 -6.19 -22.17 -0.12
N VAL A 71 -7.10 -21.53 -0.86
CA VAL A 71 -7.25 -21.67 -2.31
C VAL A 71 -6.33 -20.70 -3.07
N LEU A 72 -5.83 -19.65 -2.41
CA LEU A 72 -4.91 -18.65 -2.99
C LEU A 72 -3.68 -19.30 -3.63
N PHE A 73 -3.04 -20.26 -2.95
CA PHE A 73 -1.86 -20.95 -3.46
C PHE A 73 -2.19 -21.94 -4.58
N VAL A 74 -3.36 -22.56 -4.55
CA VAL A 74 -3.80 -23.54 -5.56
C VAL A 74 -4.22 -22.87 -6.86
N SER A 75 -4.79 -21.67 -6.77
CA SER A 75 -5.37 -20.93 -7.90
C SER A 75 -4.39 -20.03 -8.66
N PHE A 76 -3.10 -20.01 -8.29
CA PHE A 76 -2.10 -19.09 -8.85
C PHE A 76 -2.52 -17.61 -8.83
N GLY A 77 -3.37 -17.21 -7.88
CA GLY A 77 -3.91 -15.85 -7.79
C GLY A 77 -5.17 -15.59 -8.62
N LEU A 78 -5.72 -16.56 -9.37
CA LEU A 78 -7.01 -16.42 -10.07
C LEU A 78 -8.14 -16.06 -9.09
N ILE A 79 -8.06 -16.53 -7.85
CA ILE A 79 -9.02 -16.19 -6.81
C ILE A 79 -9.03 -14.69 -6.46
N ILE A 80 -7.92 -13.97 -6.65
CA ILE A 80 -7.85 -12.52 -6.47
C ILE A 80 -8.72 -11.83 -7.51
N VAL A 81 -8.68 -12.31 -8.75
CA VAL A 81 -9.52 -11.82 -9.86
C VAL A 81 -10.99 -12.08 -9.55
N ALA A 82 -11.32 -13.29 -9.08
CA ALA A 82 -12.68 -13.66 -8.68
C ALA A 82 -13.21 -12.76 -7.55
N ILE A 83 -12.38 -12.44 -6.55
CA ILE A 83 -12.73 -11.51 -5.47
C ILE A 83 -13.02 -10.11 -6.01
N ASN A 84 -12.15 -9.58 -6.86
CA ASN A 84 -12.36 -8.26 -7.45
C ASN A 84 -13.64 -8.24 -8.31
N THR A 85 -13.89 -9.31 -9.07
CA THR A 85 -15.11 -9.49 -9.87
C THR A 85 -16.36 -9.49 -9.00
N LEU A 86 -16.33 -10.24 -7.89
CA LEU A 86 -17.43 -10.29 -6.93
C LEU A 86 -17.69 -8.91 -6.30
N ILE A 87 -16.63 -8.16 -6.00
CA ILE A 87 -16.73 -6.80 -5.48
C ILE A 87 -17.39 -5.87 -6.50
N LEU A 88 -17.04 -5.98 -7.79
CA LEU A 88 -17.68 -5.18 -8.85
C LEU A 88 -19.16 -5.51 -8.97
N TYR A 89 -19.53 -6.79 -8.91
CA TYR A 89 -20.94 -7.18 -8.90
C TYR A 89 -21.68 -6.67 -7.69
N LEU A 90 -21.07 -6.75 -6.52
CA LEU A 90 -21.69 -6.22 -5.32
C LEU A 90 -21.83 -4.70 -5.41
N LEU A 91 -20.86 -4.00 -6.00
CA LEU A 91 -21.00 -2.57 -6.24
C LEU A 91 -22.18 -2.29 -7.17
N ALA A 92 -22.30 -3.02 -8.28
CA ALA A 92 -23.45 -2.88 -9.19
C ALA A 92 -24.78 -3.16 -8.49
N PHE A 93 -24.80 -4.13 -7.56
CA PHE A 93 -25.98 -4.44 -6.76
C PHE A 93 -26.30 -3.37 -5.70
N LEU A 94 -25.29 -2.76 -5.09
CA LEU A 94 -25.47 -1.76 -4.03
C LEU A 94 -25.83 -0.37 -4.58
N VAL A 95 -25.36 -0.04 -5.78
CA VAL A 95 -25.61 1.24 -6.44
C VAL A 95 -26.11 1.04 -7.88
N PRO A 96 -27.24 0.36 -8.08
CA PRO A 96 -27.74 -0.03 -9.40
C PRO A 96 -28.10 1.17 -10.28
N GLU A 97 -28.47 2.29 -9.68
CA GLU A 97 -28.78 3.53 -10.40
C GLU A 97 -27.54 4.29 -10.88
N ARG A 98 -26.33 3.83 -10.52
CA ARG A 98 -25.07 4.57 -10.71
C ARG A 98 -23.94 3.75 -11.28
N PHE A 99 -23.96 2.43 -11.15
CA PHE A 99 -22.93 1.54 -11.68
C PHE A 99 -23.58 0.27 -12.21
N ALA A 100 -23.29 -0.05 -13.46
CA ALA A 100 -23.78 -1.25 -14.12
C ALA A 100 -22.64 -2.04 -14.75
N VAL A 101 -22.87 -3.35 -14.84
CA VAL A 101 -21.96 -4.30 -15.48
C VAL A 101 -22.80 -5.23 -16.34
N ASP A 102 -22.56 -5.22 -17.65
CA ASP A 102 -23.45 -5.88 -18.61
C ASP A 102 -23.33 -7.41 -18.59
N SER A 103 -22.13 -7.96 -18.33
CA SER A 103 -21.89 -9.41 -18.38
C SER A 103 -20.86 -9.92 -17.37
N LEU A 104 -20.92 -11.23 -17.08
CA LEU A 104 -19.96 -11.92 -16.19
C LEU A 104 -18.55 -11.93 -16.75
N LEU A 105 -18.41 -12.03 -18.06
CA LEU A 105 -17.10 -11.98 -18.72
C LEU A 105 -16.49 -10.58 -18.58
N TRP A 106 -17.29 -9.53 -18.77
CA TRP A 106 -16.83 -8.14 -18.59
C TRP A 106 -16.51 -7.84 -17.14
N ALA A 107 -17.31 -8.34 -16.20
CA ALA A 107 -17.02 -8.25 -14.77
C ALA A 107 -15.68 -8.94 -14.43
N PHE A 108 -15.41 -10.10 -15.02
CA PHE A 108 -14.17 -10.84 -14.81
C PHE A 108 -12.95 -10.09 -15.35
N MET A 109 -13.05 -9.58 -16.58
CA MET A 109 -12.02 -8.72 -17.16
C MET A 109 -11.83 -7.43 -16.35
N GLY A 110 -12.91 -6.84 -15.85
CA GLY A 110 -12.88 -5.69 -14.97
C GLY A 110 -12.17 -6.00 -13.65
N GLY A 111 -12.50 -7.12 -13.02
CA GLY A 111 -11.86 -7.56 -11.79
C GLY A 111 -10.36 -7.82 -11.97
N PHE A 112 -9.97 -8.31 -13.15
CA PHE A 112 -8.59 -8.50 -13.54
C PHE A 112 -7.85 -7.17 -13.70
N LEU A 113 -8.42 -6.22 -14.46
CA LEU A 113 -7.84 -4.89 -14.67
C LEU A 113 -7.76 -4.08 -13.37
N VAL A 114 -8.81 -4.07 -12.55
CA VAL A 114 -8.80 -3.42 -11.23
C VAL A 114 -7.69 -4.00 -10.36
N GLY A 115 -7.49 -5.32 -10.42
CA GLY A 115 -6.40 -6.00 -9.72
C GLY A 115 -5.03 -5.51 -10.18
N ILE A 116 -4.78 -5.51 -11.49
CA ILE A 116 -3.49 -5.07 -12.05
C ILE A 116 -3.25 -3.59 -11.78
N LEU A 117 -4.19 -2.72 -12.14
CA LEU A 117 -4.08 -1.28 -11.96
C LEU A 117 -3.94 -0.91 -10.49
N GLY A 118 -4.70 -1.55 -9.60
CA GLY A 118 -4.59 -1.34 -8.17
C GLY A 118 -3.19 -1.65 -7.64
N ASN A 119 -2.66 -2.85 -7.94
CA ASN A 119 -1.30 -3.22 -7.53
C ASN A 119 -0.24 -2.32 -8.17
N PHE A 120 -0.39 -1.98 -9.45
CA PHE A 120 0.53 -1.11 -10.16
C PHE A 120 0.59 0.28 -9.51
N LEU A 121 -0.57 0.88 -9.24
CA LEU A 121 -0.67 2.18 -8.58
C LEU A 121 -0.16 2.13 -7.14
N GLU A 122 -0.46 1.08 -6.37
CA GLU A 122 0.07 0.93 -5.01
C GLU A 122 1.61 0.94 -4.97
N ASN A 123 2.23 0.23 -5.91
CA ASN A 123 3.68 0.21 -6.05
C ASN A 123 4.23 1.55 -6.56
N LEU A 124 3.55 2.20 -7.50
CA LEU A 124 3.93 3.51 -8.04
C LEU A 124 3.91 4.60 -6.94
N PHE A 125 2.91 4.58 -6.07
CA PHE A 125 2.80 5.50 -4.95
C PHE A 125 3.64 5.10 -3.74
N GLY A 126 4.42 4.01 -3.81
CA GLY A 126 5.31 3.58 -2.74
C GLY A 126 4.58 3.25 -1.44
N ILE A 127 3.34 2.76 -1.53
CA ILE A 127 2.50 2.43 -0.36
C ILE A 127 3.05 1.20 0.36
N THR A 128 3.80 0.35 -0.35
CA THR A 128 4.58 -0.77 0.16
C THR A 128 5.83 -0.22 0.87
N LEU A 129 5.80 -0.22 2.20
CA LEU A 129 6.93 0.20 3.04
C LEU A 129 8.18 -0.59 2.63
N PRO A 130 9.34 0.07 2.40
CA PRO A 130 10.61 -0.62 2.26
C PRO A 130 10.85 -1.49 3.50
N ILE A 131 11.30 -2.73 3.30
CA ILE A 131 11.62 -3.71 4.36
C ILE A 131 12.94 -3.35 5.04
N LEU A 132 13.24 -2.07 5.21
CA LEU A 132 14.40 -1.62 5.98
C LEU A 132 13.97 -1.67 7.45
N PRO A 133 14.49 -2.61 8.25
CA PRO A 133 14.29 -2.56 9.68
C PRO A 133 14.88 -1.25 10.17
N ASP A 134 14.27 -0.64 11.19
CA ASP A 134 14.81 0.57 11.82
C ASP A 134 16.27 0.35 12.28
N GLU A 135 16.67 -0.91 12.54
CA GLU A 135 18.06 -1.34 12.77
C GLU A 135 19.02 -0.90 11.67
N ALA A 136 18.66 -0.90 10.38
CA ALA A 136 19.57 -0.46 9.32
C ALA A 136 19.90 1.04 9.45
N LYS A 137 18.97 1.83 10.00
CA LYS A 137 19.18 3.25 10.27
C LYS A 137 20.01 3.45 11.53
N GLU A 138 19.82 2.61 12.55
CA GLU A 138 20.63 2.58 13.76
C GLU A 138 22.06 2.08 13.50
N LEU A 139 22.26 1.02 12.71
CA LEU A 139 23.55 0.51 12.24
C LEU A 139 24.34 1.57 11.48
N ARG A 140 23.70 2.29 10.55
CA ARG A 140 24.35 3.42 9.86
C ARG A 140 24.79 4.50 10.82
N LYS A 141 23.99 4.77 11.86
CA LYS A 141 24.32 5.76 12.90
C LYS A 141 25.47 5.27 13.78
N GLN A 142 25.44 4.00 14.20
CA GLN A 142 26.50 3.37 14.99
C GLN A 142 27.83 3.31 14.23
N ILE A 143 27.81 2.89 12.96
CA ILE A 143 29.01 2.86 12.10
C ILE A 143 29.55 4.27 11.92
N ALA A 144 28.70 5.27 11.64
CA ALA A 144 29.13 6.65 11.51
C ALA A 144 29.74 7.21 12.81
N GLU A 145 29.13 6.93 13.97
CA GLU A 145 29.65 7.34 15.28
C GLU A 145 30.96 6.61 15.62
N GLN A 146 31.05 5.32 15.29
CA GLN A 146 32.24 4.49 15.48
C GLN A 146 33.40 5.00 14.62
N ASP A 147 33.19 5.25 13.33
CA ASP A 147 34.23 5.78 12.44
C ASP A 147 34.76 7.15 12.90
N VAL A 148 33.86 8.05 13.34
CA VAL A 148 34.26 9.35 13.92
C VAL A 148 35.11 9.15 15.17
N SER A 149 34.73 8.24 16.06
CA SER A 149 35.51 7.96 17.27
C SER A 149 36.92 7.39 16.98
N LEU A 150 37.04 6.53 15.96
CA LEU A 150 38.32 5.97 15.52
C LEU A 150 39.22 7.04 14.91
N ILE A 151 38.65 7.96 14.13
CA ILE A 151 39.37 9.11 13.57
C ILE A 151 39.86 10.03 14.70
N GLU A 152 39.01 10.33 15.70
CA GLU A 152 39.42 11.15 16.84
C GLU A 152 40.54 10.51 17.65
N ALA A 153 40.45 9.21 17.95
CA ALA A 153 41.49 8.48 18.68
C ALA A 153 42.84 8.51 17.95
N TRP A 154 42.84 8.25 16.63
CA TRP A 154 44.04 8.30 15.81
C TRP A 154 44.65 9.71 15.73
N ILE A 155 43.83 10.76 15.66
CA ILE A 155 44.30 12.15 15.69
C ILE A 155 45.01 12.44 17.01
N GLN A 156 44.42 12.07 18.14
CA GLN A 156 44.99 12.33 19.47
C GLN A 156 46.31 11.60 19.68
N GLU A 157 46.40 10.33 19.26
CA GLU A 157 47.63 9.56 19.30
C GLU A 157 48.75 10.27 18.52
N ARG A 158 48.49 10.70 17.28
CA ARG A 158 49.47 11.43 16.46
C ARG A 158 49.92 12.73 17.10
N ILE A 159 49.01 13.47 17.75
CA ILE A 159 49.35 14.72 18.44
C ILE A 159 50.26 14.42 19.64
N ALA A 160 49.96 13.39 20.43
CA ALA A 160 50.77 12.97 21.58
C ALA A 160 52.17 12.52 21.15
N SER A 161 52.28 11.69 20.11
CA SER A 161 53.57 11.23 19.56
C SER A 161 54.42 12.40 19.05
N ARG A 162 53.78 13.40 18.40
CA ARG A 162 54.48 14.62 17.95
C ARG A 162 54.99 15.46 19.11
N LYS A 163 54.23 15.61 20.19
CA LYS A 163 54.66 16.32 21.40
C LYS A 163 55.85 15.63 22.08
N GLN A 164 55.83 14.31 22.17
CA GLN A 164 56.96 13.54 22.72
C GLN A 164 58.22 13.68 21.84
N ALA A 165 58.10 13.62 20.53
CA ALA A 165 59.22 13.80 19.61
C ALA A 165 59.84 15.21 19.67
N GLN A 166 59.05 16.23 20.04
CA GLN A 166 59.53 17.60 20.26
C GLN A 166 60.19 17.81 21.63
N ALA A 167 59.76 17.08 22.66
CA ALA A 167 60.32 17.19 24.01
C ALA A 167 61.68 16.49 24.20
N VAL A 168 62.08 15.63 23.24
CA VAL A 168 63.35 14.90 23.25
C VAL A 168 64.44 15.64 22.44
N LYS A 169 64.10 16.74 21.77
CA LYS A 169 65.06 17.64 21.10
C LYS A 169 65.40 18.83 21.99
#